data_AF-A0A8H5H068-F1
#
_entry.id   AF-A0A8H5H068-F1
#
_cell.length_a   1.000
_cell.length_b   1.000
_cell.length_c   1.000
_cell.angle_alpha   90.00
_cell.angle_beta   90.00
_cell.angle_gamma   90.00
#
_symmetry.space_group_name_H-M   'P 1'
#
loop_
_entity.id
_entity.type
_entity.pdbx_description
1 polymer ?
#
loop_
_entity_poly.entity_id
_entity_poly.type
_entity_poly.pdbx_seq_one_letter_code
_entity_poly.pdbx_strand_id
1 'polypeptide(L)'
;MSARVPPPPPPPPLSPYPIPPSPPSFYPIPPPPPSFYPIPPLPPPSFYPIPPLPPPSFYPIPPPPSPPSFYPSSLYPASLAPLQKRSRPGRLINTWILELEEFPYDVLVPPYAILSHCWKEGQEISYEEMVKGQSGIAPSVRSKNGYKKIVAACMRAREANHAYIWIDTCCINKGDHAQQSQDINSMFDYYKNSEVCYVYLDDYHSRTCNIFTPNNMRWFSRGWTLQELVAPSSVQFFDAEWKHCGDRKTRSVSTFLSTLIDTDILDGLKEIQMVSILERISWAIRRETTKEEDRAYCLLGLLDVTMETRYGEGVESAFDRLSNVLHERYAGHPQLEGLPRNGREMLRHISYRNAKGRHFHCQHTQRTIGREEFDHLISSILPRITTCTPEVKKKMSI
;
A
#
# COMPACT_ATOMS: atom_id res chain seq x y z
N MET A 1 21.90 -73.32 -0.40
CA MET A 1 21.68 -72.63 0.89
C MET A 1 21.11 -71.26 0.59
N SER A 2 19.80 -71.08 0.74
CA SER A 2 19.14 -69.77 0.64
C SER A 2 18.04 -69.76 1.69
N ALA A 3 18.32 -69.12 2.82
CA ALA A 3 17.42 -69.06 3.97
C ALA A 3 16.38 -67.96 3.72
N ARG A 4 15.11 -68.34 3.60
CA ARG A 4 13.98 -67.40 3.59
C ARG A 4 13.77 -66.88 5.00
N VAL A 5 13.79 -65.56 5.14
CA VAL A 5 13.42 -64.84 6.36
C VAL A 5 11.90 -64.98 6.57
N PRO A 6 11.42 -65.35 7.77
CA PRO A 6 9.99 -65.44 8.04
C PRO A 6 9.36 -64.05 8.18
N PRO A 7 8.07 -63.89 7.83
CA PRO A 7 7.38 -62.60 7.92
C PRO A 7 7.19 -62.17 9.39
N PRO A 8 7.08 -60.86 9.66
CA PRO A 8 6.93 -60.33 11.01
C PRO A 8 5.56 -60.69 11.60
N PRO A 9 5.45 -60.77 12.94
CA PRO A 9 4.21 -61.09 13.63
C PRO A 9 3.17 -59.97 13.48
N PRO A 10 1.86 -60.30 13.55
CA PRO A 10 0.80 -59.32 13.48
C PRO A 10 0.80 -58.38 14.70
N PRO A 11 0.32 -57.14 14.56
CA PRO A 11 0.27 -56.17 15.65
C PRO A 11 -0.65 -56.63 16.79
N PRO A 12 -0.39 -56.21 18.04
CA PRO A 12 -1.23 -56.53 19.18
C PRO A 12 -2.62 -55.91 19.04
N PRO A 13 -3.66 -56.52 19.65
CA PRO A 13 -5.02 -56.01 19.59
C PRO A 13 -5.10 -54.63 20.24
N LEU A 14 -5.84 -53.73 19.60
CA LEU A 14 -6.13 -52.38 20.09
C LEU A 14 -6.76 -52.46 21.48
N SER A 15 -6.15 -51.78 22.45
CA SER A 15 -6.72 -51.55 23.78
C SER A 15 -8.07 -50.84 23.63
N PRO A 16 -9.13 -51.27 24.33
CA PRO A 16 -10.41 -50.58 24.28
C PRO A 16 -10.23 -49.16 24.84
N TYR A 17 -10.53 -48.16 24.01
CA TYR A 17 -10.63 -46.77 24.43
C TYR A 17 -11.49 -46.66 25.70
N PRO A 18 -11.10 -45.86 26.71
CA PRO A 18 -11.98 -45.57 27.82
C PRO A 18 -13.24 -44.87 27.27
N ILE A 19 -14.39 -45.47 27.56
CA ILE A 19 -15.71 -44.92 27.30
C ILE A 19 -15.78 -43.55 28.00
N PRO A 20 -16.15 -42.45 27.32
CA PRO A 20 -16.36 -41.18 28.00
C PRO A 20 -17.50 -41.35 29.01
N PRO A 21 -17.39 -40.75 30.22
CA PRO A 21 -18.45 -40.86 31.21
C PRO A 21 -19.75 -40.29 30.63
N SER A 22 -20.85 -41.02 30.88
CA SER A 22 -22.21 -40.60 30.58
C SER A 22 -22.47 -39.17 31.08
N PRO A 23 -23.21 -38.34 30.34
CA PRO A 23 -23.55 -37.00 30.81
C PRO A 23 -24.34 -37.10 32.12
N PRO A 24 -24.09 -36.20 33.10
CA PRO A 24 -24.89 -36.17 34.31
C PRO A 24 -26.35 -35.89 33.95
N SER A 25 -27.22 -36.68 34.57
CA SER A 25 -28.66 -36.55 34.59
C SER A 25 -29.11 -35.11 34.81
N PHE A 26 -29.99 -34.64 33.92
CA PHE A 26 -30.94 -33.53 34.06
C PHE A 26 -30.91 -32.78 35.39
N TYR A 27 -30.32 -31.59 35.38
CA TYR A 27 -30.73 -30.55 36.32
C TYR A 27 -32.16 -30.13 35.99
N PRO A 28 -33.05 -29.96 36.99
CA PRO A 28 -34.40 -29.46 36.76
C PRO A 28 -34.31 -28.05 36.13
N ILE A 29 -35.03 -27.88 35.02
CA ILE A 29 -35.21 -26.60 34.34
C ILE A 29 -35.85 -25.62 35.36
N PRO A 30 -35.27 -24.43 35.60
CA PRO A 30 -35.92 -23.42 36.43
C PRO A 30 -37.24 -22.99 35.77
N PRO A 31 -38.31 -22.74 36.54
CA PRO A 31 -39.60 -22.35 35.98
C PRO A 31 -39.47 -21.07 35.13
N PRO A 32 -40.27 -20.93 34.07
CA PRO A 32 -40.27 -19.71 33.27
C PRO A 32 -40.62 -18.50 34.13
N PRO A 33 -40.05 -17.32 33.85
CA PRO A 33 -40.41 -16.09 34.56
C PRO A 33 -41.91 -15.82 34.42
N PRO A 34 -42.56 -15.22 35.43
CA PRO A 34 -43.99 -14.95 35.39
C PRO A 34 -44.34 -14.13 34.16
N SER A 35 -45.38 -14.59 33.46
CA SER A 35 -46.01 -13.91 32.34
C SER A 35 -46.22 -12.43 32.68
N PHE A 36 -45.62 -11.55 31.89
CA PHE A 36 -45.88 -10.12 31.94
C PHE A 36 -47.39 -9.87 31.83
N TYR A 37 -47.95 -9.25 32.87
CA TYR A 37 -49.27 -8.65 32.81
C TYR A 37 -49.32 -7.67 31.62
N PRO A 38 -50.44 -7.59 30.88
CA PRO A 38 -50.59 -6.58 29.84
C PRO A 38 -50.56 -5.19 30.49
N ILE A 39 -49.59 -4.38 30.08
CA ILE A 39 -49.52 -2.96 30.40
C ILE A 39 -50.76 -2.30 29.78
N PRO A 40 -51.58 -1.53 30.53
CA PRO A 40 -52.69 -0.78 29.95
C PRO A 40 -52.16 0.22 28.91
N PRO A 41 -52.87 0.45 27.80
CA PRO A 41 -52.42 1.38 26.78
C PRO A 41 -52.22 2.78 27.40
N LEU A 42 -51.06 3.38 27.12
CA LEU A 42 -50.79 4.77 27.44
C LEU A 42 -51.89 5.66 26.83
N PRO A 43 -52.37 6.70 27.54
CA PRO A 43 -53.29 7.66 26.96
C PRO A 43 -52.65 8.32 25.72
N PRO A 44 -53.43 8.66 24.68
CA PRO A 44 -52.88 9.31 23.50
C PRO A 44 -52.20 10.63 23.90
N PRO A 45 -51.04 10.97 23.31
CA PRO A 45 -50.41 12.24 23.58
C PRO A 45 -51.37 13.36 23.20
N SER A 46 -51.65 14.24 24.15
CA SER A 46 -52.33 15.50 23.92
C SER A 46 -51.63 16.26 22.79
N PHE A 47 -52.32 16.41 21.66
CA PHE A 47 -51.90 17.28 20.56
C PHE A 47 -51.90 18.72 21.04
N TYR A 48 -50.77 19.16 21.59
CA TYR A 48 -50.43 20.57 21.58
C TYR A 48 -49.87 20.89 20.19
N PRO A 49 -50.46 21.82 19.43
CA PRO A 49 -49.91 22.23 18.15
C PRO A 49 -48.53 22.84 18.39
N ILE A 50 -47.49 22.16 17.92
CA ILE A 50 -46.15 22.72 17.80
C ILE A 50 -46.27 23.89 16.81
N PRO A 51 -45.91 25.13 17.19
CA PRO A 51 -45.91 26.23 16.24
C PRO A 51 -44.95 25.90 15.09
N PRO A 52 -45.29 26.24 13.83
CA PRO A 52 -44.45 25.91 12.69
C PRO A 52 -43.04 26.50 12.89
N LEU A 53 -42.03 25.64 12.72
CA LEU A 53 -40.64 26.08 12.67
C LEU A 53 -40.51 27.19 11.61
N PRO A 54 -39.85 28.31 11.91
CA PRO A 54 -39.61 29.33 10.91
C PRO A 54 -38.80 28.72 9.76
N PRO A 55 -39.06 29.13 8.50
CA PRO A 55 -38.29 28.63 7.35
C PRO A 55 -36.80 28.90 7.58
N PRO A 56 -35.90 28.02 7.08
CA PRO A 56 -34.48 28.22 7.23
C PRO A 56 -34.12 29.59 6.66
N SER A 57 -33.65 30.47 7.54
CA SER A 57 -33.10 31.74 7.13
C SER A 57 -31.87 31.43 6.29
N PHE A 58 -31.97 31.71 5.00
CA PHE A 58 -30.82 31.80 4.11
C PHE A 58 -29.96 32.97 4.59
N TYR A 59 -29.14 32.73 5.60
CA TYR A 59 -27.96 33.53 5.81
C TYR A 59 -26.95 33.09 4.74
N PRO A 60 -26.55 33.99 3.82
CA PRO A 60 -25.44 33.68 2.92
C PRO A 60 -24.22 33.32 3.78
N ILE A 61 -23.62 32.18 3.49
CA ILE A 61 -22.30 31.80 4.01
C ILE A 61 -21.38 33.00 3.71
N PRO A 62 -20.69 33.60 4.70
CA PRO A 62 -19.76 34.67 4.42
C PRO A 62 -18.70 34.14 3.44
N PRO A 63 -18.30 34.93 2.44
CA PRO A 63 -17.24 34.50 1.51
C PRO A 63 -16.00 34.11 2.32
N PRO A 64 -15.27 33.06 1.89
CA PRO A 64 -14.04 32.66 2.57
C PRO A 64 -13.07 33.85 2.63
N PRO A 65 -12.23 33.95 3.68
CA PRO A 65 -11.20 34.96 3.71
C PRO A 65 -10.35 34.85 2.45
N SER A 66 -10.07 35.99 1.82
CA SER A 66 -9.24 36.08 0.63
C SER A 66 -7.90 35.35 0.87
N PRO A 67 -7.31 34.71 -0.14
CA PRO A 67 -5.98 34.13 -0.01
C PRO A 67 -5.03 35.20 0.51
N PRO A 68 -4.08 34.86 1.41
CA PRO A 68 -3.12 35.84 1.91
C PRO A 68 -2.39 36.44 0.71
N SER A 69 -2.66 37.73 0.47
CA SER A 69 -1.91 38.54 -0.48
C SER A 69 -0.52 38.72 0.09
N PHE A 70 0.49 38.33 -0.68
CA PHE A 70 1.92 38.44 -0.39
C PHE A 70 2.44 37.50 0.71
N TYR A 71 3.14 36.45 0.28
CA TYR A 71 4.24 35.89 1.07
C TYR A 71 5.44 36.82 0.92
N PRO A 72 5.93 37.50 1.98
CA PRO A 72 7.15 38.28 1.89
C PRO A 72 8.34 37.34 1.68
N SER A 73 9.09 37.55 0.61
CA SER A 73 10.24 36.74 0.17
C SER A 73 11.47 36.79 1.10
N SER A 74 11.36 37.20 2.37
CA SER A 74 12.52 37.51 3.22
C SER A 74 12.66 36.71 4.51
N LEU A 75 12.06 35.53 4.61
CA LEU A 75 12.29 34.60 5.73
C LEU A 75 12.89 33.28 5.25
N TYR A 76 14.05 33.35 4.61
CA TYR A 76 14.92 32.19 4.42
C TYR A 76 16.28 32.49 5.08
N PRO A 77 16.69 31.75 6.13
CA PRO A 77 18.03 31.90 6.67
C PRO A 77 19.07 31.57 5.60
N ALA A 78 20.01 32.50 5.40
CA ALA A 78 21.14 32.36 4.50
C ALA A 78 22.10 31.28 5.01
N SER A 79 21.83 30.03 4.66
CA SER A 79 22.78 28.92 4.68
C SER A 79 22.24 27.77 3.82
N LEU A 80 22.13 28.03 2.52
CA LEU A 80 21.93 26.96 1.54
C LEU A 80 23.29 26.29 1.33
N ALA A 81 23.59 25.25 2.11
CA ALA A 81 24.45 24.18 1.61
C ALA A 81 23.98 23.84 0.19
N PRO A 82 24.87 23.57 -0.78
CA PRO A 82 24.49 23.45 -2.18
C PRO A 82 23.34 22.46 -2.22
N LEU A 83 22.16 22.94 -2.61
CA LEU A 83 20.97 22.11 -2.80
C LEU A 83 21.43 21.03 -3.78
N GLN A 84 21.81 19.86 -3.26
CA GLN A 84 21.92 18.66 -4.05
C GLN A 84 20.63 18.64 -4.86
N LYS A 85 20.77 18.53 -6.17
CA LYS A 85 19.69 18.32 -7.13
C LYS A 85 18.90 17.09 -6.68
N ARG A 86 18.07 17.23 -5.65
CA ARG A 86 17.06 16.26 -5.25
C ARG A 86 16.14 16.20 -6.45
N SER A 87 15.96 15.03 -7.06
CA SER A 87 14.98 14.89 -8.13
C SER A 87 13.62 15.23 -7.52
N ARG A 88 12.96 16.24 -8.06
CA ARG A 88 11.67 16.74 -7.61
C ARG A 88 10.70 16.73 -8.77
N PRO A 89 9.40 16.53 -8.52
CA PRO A 89 8.43 16.55 -9.60
C PRO A 89 8.35 17.94 -10.22
N GLY A 90 8.38 18.00 -11.56
CA GLY A 90 8.22 19.25 -12.30
C GLY A 90 6.78 19.78 -12.31
N ARG A 91 5.82 19.04 -11.74
CA ARG A 91 4.40 19.42 -11.66
C ARG A 91 3.78 18.96 -10.36
N LEU A 92 2.98 19.83 -9.76
CA LEU A 92 2.21 19.55 -8.55
C LEU A 92 0.78 20.08 -8.71
N ILE A 93 -0.16 19.51 -7.97
CA ILE A 93 -1.53 20.02 -7.87
C ILE A 93 -1.59 21.03 -6.75
N ASN A 94 -2.07 22.24 -7.02
CA ASN A 94 -2.44 23.20 -6.00
C ASN A 94 -3.73 22.73 -5.30
N THR A 95 -3.64 22.49 -3.99
CA THR A 95 -4.71 21.83 -3.23
C THR A 95 -5.94 22.70 -3.01
N TRP A 96 -5.86 24.01 -3.26
CA TRP A 96 -6.97 24.95 -3.11
C TRP A 96 -7.82 25.08 -4.37
N ILE A 97 -7.15 25.18 -5.52
CA ILE A 97 -7.80 25.40 -6.82
C ILE A 97 -7.95 24.12 -7.64
N LEU A 98 -7.27 23.03 -7.26
CA LEU A 98 -7.26 21.75 -7.95
C LEU A 98 -6.77 21.87 -9.40
N GLU A 99 -5.72 22.66 -9.60
CA GLU A 99 -5.05 22.86 -10.89
C GLU A 99 -3.60 22.41 -10.80
N LEU A 100 -3.01 22.08 -11.96
CA LEU A 100 -1.61 21.72 -12.07
C LEU A 100 -0.77 22.99 -12.20
N GLU A 101 0.24 23.11 -11.36
CA GLU A 101 1.28 24.13 -11.44
C GLU A 101 2.59 23.48 -11.88
N GLU A 102 3.30 24.14 -12.80
CA GLU A 102 4.61 23.71 -13.28
C GLU A 102 5.72 24.34 -12.45
N PHE A 103 6.73 23.54 -12.14
CA PHE A 103 7.93 23.93 -11.41
C PHE A 103 9.14 23.62 -12.30
N PRO A 104 9.63 24.63 -13.06
CA PRO A 104 10.83 24.50 -13.87
C PRO A 104 12.06 24.10 -13.05
N TYR A 105 13.10 23.61 -13.72
CA TYR A 105 14.29 23.03 -13.09
C TYR A 105 15.05 23.98 -12.15
N ASP A 106 15.01 25.28 -12.43
CA ASP A 106 15.65 26.34 -11.68
C ASP A 106 14.79 26.87 -10.52
N VAL A 107 13.55 26.39 -10.39
CA VAL A 107 12.61 26.80 -9.34
C VAL A 107 12.65 25.81 -8.18
N LEU A 108 12.73 26.35 -6.97
CA LEU A 108 12.62 25.56 -5.76
C LEU A 108 11.19 25.01 -5.64
N VAL A 109 11.03 23.70 -5.82
CA VAL A 109 9.75 23.04 -5.55
C VAL A 109 9.43 23.16 -4.04
N PRO A 110 8.24 23.67 -3.67
CA PRO A 110 7.82 23.84 -2.28
C PRO A 110 7.59 22.47 -1.61
N PRO A 111 7.45 22.42 -0.27
CA PRO A 111 7.03 21.19 0.40
C PRO A 111 5.68 20.70 -0.11
N TYR A 112 5.55 19.38 -0.28
CA TYR A 112 4.38 18.76 -0.90
C TYR A 112 4.04 17.42 -0.24
N ALA A 113 2.75 17.10 -0.25
CA ALA A 113 2.25 15.75 0.02
C ALA A 113 2.31 14.90 -1.26
N ILE A 114 2.26 13.58 -1.13
CA ILE A 114 2.18 12.67 -2.28
C ILE A 114 1.08 11.64 -2.08
N LEU A 115 0.30 11.36 -3.13
CA LEU A 115 -0.75 10.33 -3.09
C LEU A 115 -0.25 9.02 -3.69
N SER A 116 -0.31 7.97 -2.89
CA SER A 116 -0.10 6.58 -3.28
C SER A 116 -1.44 5.85 -3.33
N HIS A 117 -1.76 5.20 -4.45
CA HIS A 117 -3.06 4.57 -4.64
C HIS A 117 -3.08 3.52 -5.77
N CYS A 118 -4.09 2.65 -5.76
CA CYS A 118 -4.32 1.73 -6.87
C CYS A 118 -5.23 2.35 -7.94
N TRP A 119 -4.78 2.34 -9.19
CA TRP A 119 -5.57 2.87 -10.30
C TRP A 119 -6.82 2.00 -10.54
N LYS A 120 -7.93 2.67 -10.87
CA LYS A 120 -9.15 2.03 -11.39
C LYS A 120 -9.31 2.37 -12.88
N GLU A 121 -9.37 1.33 -13.71
CA GLU A 121 -9.48 1.50 -15.17
C GLU A 121 -10.68 2.36 -15.56
N GLY A 122 -10.45 3.32 -16.47
CA GLY A 122 -11.46 4.27 -16.94
C GLY A 122 -11.94 5.31 -15.90
N GLN A 123 -11.49 5.22 -14.65
CA GLN A 123 -11.94 6.09 -13.55
C GLN A 123 -10.89 7.10 -13.10
N GLU A 124 -9.62 6.91 -13.47
CA GLU A 124 -8.56 7.87 -13.16
C GLU A 124 -8.67 9.14 -14.01
N ILE A 125 -8.07 10.23 -13.51
CA ILE A 125 -7.91 11.49 -14.22
C ILE A 125 -6.51 11.52 -14.81
N SER A 126 -6.42 11.68 -16.14
CA SER A 126 -5.14 11.84 -16.81
C SER A 126 -4.61 13.28 -16.72
N TYR A 127 -3.35 13.47 -17.11
CA TYR A 127 -2.75 14.80 -17.26
C TYR A 127 -3.59 15.69 -18.20
N GLU A 128 -4.00 15.17 -19.35
CA GLU A 128 -4.74 15.91 -20.37
C GLU A 128 -6.13 16.31 -19.86
N GLU A 129 -6.79 15.44 -19.09
CA GLU A 129 -8.08 15.74 -18.47
C GLU A 129 -7.95 16.84 -17.40
N MET A 130 -6.87 16.81 -16.63
CA MET A 130 -6.58 17.80 -15.61
C MET A 130 -6.29 19.19 -16.23
N VAL A 131 -5.46 19.24 -17.27
CA VAL A 131 -5.14 20.50 -17.99
C VAL A 131 -6.37 21.07 -18.68
N LYS A 132 -7.13 20.26 -19.43
CA LYS A 132 -8.39 20.71 -20.06
C LYS A 132 -9.40 21.20 -19.01
N GLY A 133 -9.39 20.58 -17.83
CA GLY A 133 -10.24 20.93 -16.71
C GLY A 133 -9.98 22.30 -16.08
N GLN A 134 -8.78 22.89 -16.25
CA GLN A 134 -8.44 24.22 -15.71
C GLN A 134 -9.33 25.32 -16.30
N SER A 135 -9.78 25.16 -17.56
CA SER A 135 -10.74 26.08 -18.19
C SER A 135 -12.21 25.78 -17.85
N GLY A 136 -12.44 24.80 -16.97
CA GLY A 136 -13.77 24.32 -16.59
C GLY A 136 -13.85 22.79 -16.63
N ILE A 137 -13.94 22.17 -15.45
CA ILE A 137 -14.01 20.70 -15.34
C ILE A 137 -15.38 20.21 -15.80
N ALA A 138 -15.38 19.44 -16.89
CA ALA A 138 -16.60 18.85 -17.45
C ALA A 138 -17.34 17.98 -16.41
N PRO A 139 -18.69 17.94 -16.43
CA PRO A 139 -19.47 17.10 -15.50
C PRO A 139 -19.09 15.62 -15.53
N SER A 140 -18.73 15.09 -16.70
CA SER A 140 -18.25 13.72 -16.87
C SER A 140 -16.98 13.45 -16.06
N VAL A 141 -16.02 14.38 -16.08
CA VAL A 141 -14.77 14.29 -15.30
C VAL A 141 -15.06 14.36 -13.80
N ARG A 142 -15.94 15.26 -13.35
CA ARG A 142 -16.30 15.37 -11.93
C ARG A 142 -16.96 14.11 -11.37
N SER A 143 -17.63 13.35 -12.22
CA SER A 143 -18.31 12.11 -11.82
C SER A 143 -17.36 10.95 -11.56
N LYS A 144 -16.16 10.97 -12.16
CA LYS A 144 -15.15 9.91 -12.03
C LYS A 144 -14.66 9.75 -10.60
N ASN A 145 -14.45 8.50 -10.19
CA ASN A 145 -13.92 8.20 -8.86
C ASN A 145 -12.51 8.76 -8.63
N GLY A 146 -11.67 8.81 -9.67
CA GLY A 146 -10.35 9.43 -9.62
C GLY A 146 -10.42 10.91 -9.26
N TYR A 147 -11.39 11.66 -9.81
CA TYR A 147 -11.57 13.07 -9.48
C TYR A 147 -11.96 13.27 -8.01
N LYS A 148 -12.96 12.51 -7.52
CA LYS A 148 -13.39 12.56 -6.12
C LYS A 148 -12.24 12.24 -5.15
N LYS A 149 -11.40 11.27 -5.52
CA LYS A 149 -10.18 10.90 -4.80
C LYS A 149 -9.16 12.04 -4.78
N ILE A 150 -8.93 12.73 -5.90
CA ILE A 150 -8.04 13.91 -5.96
C ILE A 150 -8.55 15.01 -5.02
N VAL A 151 -9.85 15.31 -5.06
CA VAL A 151 -10.47 16.31 -4.18
C VAL A 151 -10.24 15.97 -2.70
N ALA A 152 -10.52 14.72 -2.32
CA ALA A 152 -10.33 14.25 -0.95
C ALA A 152 -8.85 14.25 -0.52
N ALA A 153 -7.94 13.85 -1.41
CA ALA A 153 -6.50 13.91 -1.16
C ALA A 153 -6.02 15.36 -0.93
N CYS A 154 -6.51 16.30 -1.73
CA CYS A 154 -6.22 17.73 -1.56
C CYS A 154 -6.81 18.29 -0.26
N MET A 155 -7.99 17.82 0.17
CA MET A 155 -8.54 18.16 1.49
C MET A 155 -7.60 17.67 2.61
N ARG A 156 -7.14 16.42 2.57
CA ARG A 156 -6.19 15.88 3.56
C ARG A 156 -4.86 16.64 3.57
N ALA A 157 -4.31 16.95 2.40
CA ALA A 157 -3.11 17.75 2.28
C ALA A 157 -3.27 19.13 2.95
N ARG A 158 -4.38 19.82 2.71
CA ARG A 158 -4.68 21.13 3.32
C ARG A 158 -4.84 21.07 4.84
N GLU A 159 -5.55 20.07 5.35
CA GLU A 159 -5.70 19.86 6.80
C GLU A 159 -4.34 19.68 7.49
N ALA A 160 -3.34 19.17 6.77
CA ALA A 160 -1.96 19.01 7.21
C ALA A 160 -1.02 20.14 6.75
N ASN A 161 -1.55 21.29 6.30
CA ASN A 161 -0.80 22.47 5.82
C ASN A 161 0.08 22.28 4.58
N HIS A 162 -0.24 21.31 3.71
CA HIS A 162 0.43 21.14 2.42
C HIS A 162 -0.38 21.86 1.31
N ALA A 163 0.19 22.93 0.75
CA ALA A 163 -0.40 23.67 -0.36
C ALA A 163 -0.36 22.88 -1.68
N TYR A 164 0.51 21.86 -1.76
CA TYR A 164 0.75 21.09 -2.96
C TYR A 164 0.67 19.59 -2.70
N ILE A 165 0.16 18.85 -3.69
CA ILE A 165 0.16 17.39 -3.70
C ILE A 165 0.60 16.86 -5.07
N TRP A 166 1.40 15.80 -5.07
CA TRP A 166 1.74 15.05 -6.28
C TRP A 166 0.88 13.79 -6.41
N ILE A 167 0.36 13.55 -7.62
CA ILE A 167 -0.45 12.37 -7.96
C ILE A 167 -0.04 11.88 -9.35
N ASP A 168 0.53 10.68 -9.42
CA ASP A 168 1.13 10.07 -10.62
C ASP A 168 0.21 10.07 -11.85
N THR A 169 -1.09 9.80 -11.68
CA THR A 169 -2.05 9.69 -12.78
C THR A 169 -2.22 10.95 -13.60
N CYS A 170 -2.09 12.13 -12.97
CA CYS A 170 -2.31 13.43 -13.60
C CYS A 170 -1.09 14.36 -13.55
N CYS A 171 -0.07 14.10 -12.72
CA CYS A 171 1.17 14.88 -12.70
C CYS A 171 2.21 14.36 -13.73
N ILE A 172 2.09 13.12 -14.19
CA ILE A 172 2.94 12.54 -15.24
C ILE A 172 2.24 12.66 -16.59
N ASN A 173 2.93 13.25 -17.56
CA ASN A 173 2.48 13.31 -18.94
C ASN A 173 2.84 11.98 -19.63
N LYS A 174 1.88 11.08 -19.75
CA LYS A 174 2.07 9.79 -20.40
C LYS A 174 2.07 9.88 -21.92
N GLY A 175 1.69 11.03 -22.49
CA GLY A 175 1.77 11.31 -23.93
C GLY A 175 3.18 11.70 -24.39
N ASP A 176 4.10 12.01 -23.47
CA ASP A 176 5.50 12.31 -23.75
C ASP A 176 6.39 11.20 -23.17
N HIS A 177 6.94 10.36 -24.05
CA HIS A 177 7.78 9.23 -23.64
C HIS A 177 9.07 9.66 -22.93
N ALA A 178 9.68 10.78 -23.36
CA ALA A 178 10.91 11.27 -22.75
C ALA A 178 10.64 11.74 -21.32
N GLN A 179 9.57 12.52 -21.12
CA GLN A 179 9.15 12.97 -19.81
C GLN A 179 8.72 11.80 -18.92
N GLN A 180 7.93 10.86 -19.45
CA GLN A 180 7.52 9.67 -18.70
C GLN A 180 8.73 8.85 -18.24
N SER A 181 9.75 8.68 -19.09
CA SER A 181 10.95 7.95 -18.71
C SER A 181 11.71 8.66 -17.59
N GLN A 182 11.82 10.00 -17.65
CA GLN A 182 12.44 10.79 -16.60
C GLN A 182 11.67 10.69 -15.27
N ASP A 183 10.34 10.78 -15.31
CA ASP A 183 9.48 10.66 -14.13
C ASP A 183 9.56 9.26 -13.50
N ILE A 184 9.62 8.20 -14.31
CA ILE A 184 9.82 6.83 -13.82
C ILE A 184 11.15 6.68 -13.10
N ASN A 185 12.24 7.20 -13.67
CA ASN A 185 13.56 7.15 -13.06
C ASN A 185 13.67 8.01 -11.79
N SER A 186 12.82 9.03 -11.65
CA SER A 186 12.82 9.97 -10.52
C SER A 186 11.76 9.67 -9.46
N MET A 187 10.86 8.70 -9.71
CA MET A 187 9.69 8.48 -8.88
C MET A 187 10.06 8.19 -7.42
N PHE A 188 11.09 7.38 -7.18
CA PHE A 188 11.58 7.09 -5.82
C PHE A 188 11.95 8.37 -5.07
N ASP A 189 12.67 9.27 -5.73
CA ASP A 189 13.07 10.55 -5.16
C ASP A 189 11.86 11.45 -4.92
N TYR A 190 10.84 11.42 -5.79
CA TYR A 190 9.60 12.18 -5.56
C TYR A 190 8.89 11.72 -4.28
N TYR A 191 8.85 10.41 -4.02
CA TYR A 191 8.33 9.86 -2.77
C TYR A 191 9.24 10.17 -1.58
N LYS A 192 10.55 9.98 -1.72
CA LYS A 192 11.54 10.26 -0.66
C LYS A 192 11.55 11.72 -0.22
N ASN A 193 11.36 12.65 -1.16
CA ASN A 193 11.42 14.09 -0.90
C ASN A 193 10.05 14.72 -0.57
N SER A 194 8.97 13.93 -0.58
CA SER A 194 7.67 14.37 -0.06
C SER A 194 7.70 14.49 1.46
N GLU A 195 6.89 15.40 2.03
CA GLU A 195 6.75 15.52 3.48
C GLU A 195 5.88 14.39 4.06
N VAL A 196 4.90 13.93 3.29
CA VAL A 196 4.01 12.84 3.67
C VAL A 196 3.47 12.11 2.44
N CYS A 197 3.46 10.78 2.52
CA CYS A 197 2.78 9.91 1.59
C CYS A 197 1.43 9.47 2.16
N TYR A 198 0.34 9.86 1.49
CA TYR A 198 -1.00 9.37 1.79
C TYR A 198 -1.26 8.11 0.98
N VAL A 199 -1.45 6.99 1.67
CA VAL A 199 -1.83 5.72 1.04
C VAL A 199 -3.34 5.56 1.11
N TYR A 200 -3.98 5.59 -0.05
CA TYR A 200 -5.43 5.39 -0.17
C TYR A 200 -5.76 3.93 -0.50
N LEU A 201 -6.40 3.24 0.45
CA LEU A 201 -6.80 1.84 0.36
C LEU A 201 -8.27 1.74 -0.07
N ASP A 202 -8.50 1.70 -1.39
CA ASP A 202 -9.82 1.74 -2.01
C ASP A 202 -10.70 0.50 -1.77
N ASP A 203 -10.10 -0.58 -1.23
CA ASP A 203 -10.72 -1.87 -0.93
C ASP A 203 -10.70 -2.22 0.57
N TYR A 204 -10.27 -1.29 1.42
CA TYR A 204 -10.27 -1.45 2.88
C TYR A 204 -11.33 -0.56 3.52
N HIS A 205 -12.03 -1.10 4.53
CA HIS A 205 -13.05 -0.39 5.29
C HIS A 205 -12.80 -0.60 6.79
N SER A 206 -12.28 0.41 7.49
CA SER A 206 -11.82 0.25 8.88
C SER A 206 -12.94 -0.04 9.88
N ARG A 207 -14.20 0.28 9.54
CA ARG A 207 -15.37 0.04 10.42
C ARG A 207 -15.77 -1.43 10.50
N THR A 208 -15.55 -2.18 9.42
CA THR A 208 -15.95 -3.59 9.31
C THR A 208 -14.77 -4.54 9.49
N CYS A 209 -13.54 -4.05 9.29
CA CYS A 209 -12.31 -4.82 9.45
C CYS A 209 -11.65 -4.52 10.79
N ASN A 210 -11.79 -5.44 11.75
CA ASN A 210 -11.18 -5.28 13.08
C ASN A 210 -9.64 -5.40 13.09
N ILE A 211 -9.04 -5.92 12.01
CA ILE A 211 -7.60 -6.15 11.90
C ILE A 211 -7.10 -5.54 10.57
N PHE A 212 -5.99 -4.80 10.63
CA PHE A 212 -5.29 -4.33 9.43
C PHE A 212 -4.52 -5.51 8.82
N THR A 213 -5.07 -6.09 7.75
CA THR A 213 -4.51 -7.27 7.07
C THR A 213 -4.04 -6.88 5.66
N PRO A 214 -2.77 -6.46 5.49
CA PRO A 214 -2.23 -6.01 4.20
C PRO A 214 -2.46 -6.97 3.03
N ASN A 215 -2.40 -8.28 3.27
CA ASN A 215 -2.58 -9.32 2.24
C ASN A 215 -3.95 -9.29 1.55
N ASN A 216 -4.96 -8.64 2.14
CA ASN A 216 -6.30 -8.54 1.55
C ASN A 216 -6.51 -7.24 0.76
N MET A 217 -5.50 -6.36 0.72
CA MET A 217 -5.58 -5.05 0.08
C MET A 217 -4.75 -5.06 -1.19
N ARG A 218 -5.35 -4.64 -2.30
CA ARG A 218 -4.71 -4.59 -3.62
C ARG A 218 -3.46 -3.72 -3.62
N TRP A 219 -3.40 -2.71 -2.75
CA TRP A 219 -2.24 -1.83 -2.63
C TRP A 219 -0.94 -2.56 -2.31
N PHE A 220 -0.96 -3.54 -1.40
CA PHE A 220 0.24 -4.28 -1.02
C PHE A 220 0.69 -5.30 -2.08
N SER A 221 -0.14 -5.61 -3.08
CA SER A 221 0.21 -6.49 -4.19
C SER A 221 0.65 -5.74 -5.45
N ARG A 222 0.71 -4.41 -5.47
CA ARG A 222 1.16 -3.66 -6.66
C ARG A 222 2.68 -3.48 -6.68
N GLY A 223 3.30 -3.55 -7.86
CA GLY A 223 4.76 -3.37 -8.00
C GLY A 223 5.24 -1.99 -7.54
N TRP A 224 4.64 -0.93 -8.09
CA TRP A 224 5.04 0.46 -7.83
C TRP A 224 4.93 0.88 -6.37
N THR A 225 3.90 0.39 -5.65
CA THR A 225 3.65 0.72 -4.23
C THR A 225 4.76 0.28 -3.29
N LEU A 226 5.71 -0.55 -3.76
CA LEU A 226 6.92 -0.87 -3.00
C LEU A 226 7.76 0.38 -2.73
N GLN A 227 8.01 1.19 -3.76
CA GLN A 227 8.79 2.43 -3.62
C GLN A 227 8.01 3.44 -2.76
N GLU A 228 6.69 3.48 -2.95
CA GLU A 228 5.76 4.37 -2.24
C GLU A 228 5.67 4.05 -0.73
N LEU A 229 5.95 2.80 -0.36
CA LEU A 229 6.01 2.34 1.03
C LEU A 229 7.34 2.68 1.71
N VAL A 230 8.47 2.46 1.02
CA VAL A 230 9.80 2.49 1.66
C VAL A 230 10.54 3.80 1.49
N ALA A 231 10.28 4.55 0.40
CA ALA A 231 11.00 5.78 0.10
C ALA A 231 10.62 6.97 1.01
N PRO A 232 9.33 7.25 1.26
CA PRO A 232 8.95 8.39 2.10
C PRO A 232 9.40 8.21 3.56
N SER A 233 9.70 9.32 4.22
CA SER A 233 9.97 9.36 5.67
C SER A 233 8.69 9.20 6.49
N SER A 234 7.54 9.62 5.96
CA SER A 234 6.21 9.54 6.59
C SER A 234 5.20 8.93 5.63
N VAL A 235 4.50 7.88 6.07
CA VAL A 235 3.47 7.17 5.31
C VAL A 235 2.25 6.98 6.19
N GLN A 236 1.10 7.49 5.74
CA GLN A 236 -0.16 7.50 6.46
C GLN A 236 -1.21 6.72 5.68
N PHE A 237 -1.85 5.72 6.30
CA PHE A 237 -2.85 4.89 5.64
C PHE A 237 -4.26 5.45 5.84
N PHE A 238 -5.05 5.44 4.78
CA PHE A 238 -6.45 5.83 4.78
C PHE A 238 -7.31 4.76 4.12
N ASP A 239 -8.49 4.49 4.68
CA ASP A 239 -9.47 3.55 4.10
C ASP A 239 -10.27 4.20 2.95
N ALA A 240 -11.22 3.44 2.38
CA ALA A 240 -12.08 3.89 1.28
C ALA A 240 -12.95 5.12 1.63
N GLU A 241 -13.18 5.41 2.92
CA GLU A 241 -13.87 6.60 3.40
C GLU A 241 -12.91 7.72 3.83
N TRP A 242 -11.62 7.62 3.50
CA TRP A 242 -10.58 8.54 3.93
C TRP A 242 -10.42 8.63 5.45
N LYS A 243 -10.80 7.59 6.21
CA LYS A 243 -10.52 7.55 7.64
C LYS A 243 -9.10 7.05 7.88
N HIS A 244 -8.38 7.72 8.78
CA HIS A 244 -7.02 7.34 9.14
C HIS A 244 -6.98 5.95 9.76
N CYS A 245 -6.06 5.13 9.26
CA CYS A 245 -5.91 3.72 9.58
C CYS A 245 -4.55 3.40 10.21
N GLY A 246 -3.85 4.39 10.76
CA GLY A 246 -2.48 4.27 11.24
C GLY A 246 -1.45 4.67 10.19
N ASP A 247 -0.20 4.49 10.54
CA ASP A 247 0.99 4.85 9.76
C ASP A 247 1.90 3.62 9.54
N ARG A 248 2.97 3.78 8.77
CA ARG A 248 3.91 2.67 8.48
C ARG A 248 4.53 2.06 9.74
N LYS A 249 4.79 2.87 10.78
CA LYS A 249 5.39 2.40 12.04
C LYS A 249 4.40 1.59 12.87
N THR A 250 3.20 2.10 13.09
CA THR A 250 2.11 1.40 13.80
C THR A 250 1.59 0.17 13.05
N ARG A 251 1.87 0.07 11.75
CA ARG A 251 1.56 -1.10 10.90
C ARG A 251 2.81 -1.91 10.50
N SER A 252 3.96 -1.70 11.14
CA SER A 252 5.21 -2.30 10.69
C SER A 252 5.19 -3.83 10.79
N VAL A 253 4.70 -4.39 11.90
CA VAL A 253 4.59 -5.84 12.09
C VAL A 253 3.67 -6.49 11.04
N SER A 254 2.45 -5.97 10.84
CA SER A 254 1.52 -6.51 9.84
C SER A 254 2.04 -6.35 8.42
N THR A 255 2.75 -5.26 8.13
CA THR A 255 3.40 -5.01 6.85
C THR A 255 4.58 -5.97 6.62
N PHE A 256 5.42 -6.19 7.62
CA PHE A 256 6.53 -7.16 7.58
C PHE A 256 6.02 -8.57 7.28
N LEU A 257 4.94 -9.00 7.93
CA LEU A 257 4.31 -10.31 7.70
C LEU A 257 3.80 -10.51 6.28
N SER A 258 3.42 -9.41 5.61
CA SER A 258 2.90 -9.43 4.24
C SER A 258 4.00 -9.29 3.19
N THR A 259 4.99 -8.43 3.45
CA THR A 259 5.96 -7.94 2.46
C THR A 259 7.37 -8.47 2.66
N LEU A 260 7.68 -8.97 3.86
CA LEU A 260 9.01 -9.36 4.32
C LEU A 260 10.03 -8.20 4.38
N ILE A 261 9.55 -6.96 4.38
CA ILE A 261 10.37 -5.78 4.62
C ILE A 261 10.57 -5.65 6.13
N ASP A 262 11.82 -5.68 6.56
CA ASP A 262 12.22 -5.65 7.97
C ASP A 262 11.59 -4.45 8.71
N THR A 263 11.19 -4.67 9.98
CA THR A 263 10.54 -3.63 10.78
C THR A 263 11.45 -2.43 11.03
N ASP A 264 12.77 -2.60 11.11
CA ASP A 264 13.70 -1.48 11.26
C ASP A 264 13.70 -0.58 10.01
N ILE A 265 13.48 -1.15 8.82
CA ILE A 265 13.29 -0.37 7.59
C ILE A 265 11.94 0.37 7.64
N LEU A 266 10.87 -0.32 8.04
CA LEU A 266 9.51 0.25 8.11
C LEU A 266 9.39 1.34 9.19
N ASP A 267 10.10 1.19 10.30
CA ASP A 267 10.11 2.13 11.41
C ASP A 267 11.09 3.30 11.17
N GLY A 268 11.87 3.25 10.08
CA GLY A 268 12.85 4.28 9.72
C GLY A 268 14.13 4.24 10.57
N LEU A 269 14.40 3.13 11.24
CA LEU A 269 15.59 2.90 12.06
C LEU A 269 16.80 2.45 11.23
N LYS A 270 16.55 1.88 10.04
CA LYS A 270 17.57 1.41 9.11
C LYS A 270 17.32 1.96 7.71
N GLU A 271 18.39 2.38 7.03
CA GLU A 271 18.31 2.81 5.63
C GLU A 271 18.26 1.61 4.68
N ILE A 272 17.50 1.73 3.58
CA ILE A 272 17.38 0.66 2.58
C ILE A 272 18.72 0.34 1.91
N GLN A 273 19.64 1.30 1.83
CA GLN A 273 20.96 1.15 1.21
C GLN A 273 21.86 0.20 2.00
N MET A 274 21.56 -0.03 3.28
CA MET A 274 22.24 -1.02 4.13
C MET A 274 21.77 -2.45 3.85
N VAL A 275 20.76 -2.62 3.00
CA VAL A 275 20.20 -3.92 2.61
C VAL A 275 20.78 -4.35 1.26
N SER A 276 21.19 -5.62 1.16
CA SER A 276 21.74 -6.16 -0.09
C SER A 276 20.78 -5.95 -1.28
N ILE A 277 21.33 -5.74 -2.48
CA ILE A 277 20.53 -5.57 -3.71
C ILE A 277 19.58 -6.75 -3.89
N LEU A 278 20.06 -7.96 -3.64
CA LEU A 278 19.27 -9.18 -3.80
C LEU A 278 18.10 -9.27 -2.82
N GLU A 279 18.27 -8.76 -1.60
CA GLU A 279 17.18 -8.69 -0.62
C GLU A 279 16.19 -7.57 -0.96
N ARG A 280 16.64 -6.39 -1.41
CA ARG A 280 15.77 -5.33 -1.92
C ARG A 280 14.92 -5.80 -3.10
N ILE A 281 15.53 -6.50 -4.07
CA ILE A 281 14.82 -7.14 -5.19
C ILE A 281 13.76 -8.14 -4.70
N SER A 282 14.05 -8.85 -3.61
CA SER A 282 13.12 -9.80 -3.01
C SER A 282 11.86 -9.14 -2.41
N TRP A 283 11.84 -7.83 -2.16
CA TRP A 283 10.62 -7.16 -1.70
C TRP A 283 9.57 -6.97 -2.80
N ALA A 284 9.95 -7.12 -4.07
CA ALA A 284 9.03 -7.13 -5.21
C ALA A 284 8.29 -8.47 -5.39
N ILE A 285 8.51 -9.41 -4.48
CA ILE A 285 7.90 -10.72 -4.51
C ILE A 285 6.37 -10.66 -4.42
N ARG A 286 5.69 -11.42 -5.29
CA ARG A 286 4.21 -11.46 -5.44
C ARG A 286 3.57 -10.13 -5.81
N ARG A 287 4.36 -9.08 -6.05
CA ARG A 287 3.84 -7.83 -6.56
C ARG A 287 3.60 -7.95 -8.05
N GLU A 288 2.48 -7.41 -8.48
CA GLU A 288 1.96 -7.45 -9.84
C GLU A 288 1.97 -6.06 -10.44
N THR A 289 2.20 -6.01 -11.74
CA THR A 289 2.20 -4.79 -12.53
C THR A 289 1.29 -4.96 -13.72
N THR A 290 0.71 -3.85 -14.19
CA THR A 290 -0.19 -3.87 -15.35
C THR A 290 0.60 -4.08 -16.64
N LYS A 291 1.74 -3.40 -16.79
CA LYS A 291 2.72 -3.65 -17.84
C LYS A 291 3.78 -4.59 -17.31
N GLU A 292 4.20 -5.56 -18.09
CA GLU A 292 5.10 -6.61 -17.61
C GLU A 292 6.50 -6.09 -17.28
N GLU A 293 6.98 -5.08 -18.02
CA GLU A 293 8.30 -4.46 -17.85
C GLU A 293 8.38 -3.63 -16.56
N ASP A 294 7.25 -3.14 -16.05
CA ASP A 294 7.20 -2.42 -14.79
C ASP A 294 7.66 -3.30 -13.61
N ARG A 295 7.70 -4.63 -13.75
CA ARG A 295 8.30 -5.52 -12.73
C ARG A 295 9.79 -5.22 -12.52
N ALA A 296 10.47 -4.73 -13.55
CA ALA A 296 11.84 -4.22 -13.45
C ALA A 296 11.85 -2.73 -13.12
N TYR A 297 11.02 -1.92 -13.79
CA TYR A 297 11.08 -0.46 -13.64
C TYR A 297 10.67 0.02 -12.23
N CYS A 298 9.79 -0.70 -11.55
CA CYS A 298 9.42 -0.38 -10.17
C CYS A 298 10.52 -0.67 -9.14
N LEU A 299 11.66 -1.21 -9.55
CA LEU A 299 12.84 -1.46 -8.72
C LEU A 299 13.91 -0.37 -8.87
N LEU A 300 13.84 0.49 -9.89
CA LEU A 300 14.96 1.35 -10.28
C LEU A 300 15.48 2.22 -9.14
N GLY A 301 14.61 3.04 -8.53
CA GLY A 301 15.03 3.90 -7.44
C GLY A 301 15.31 3.13 -6.14
N LEU A 302 14.62 2.00 -5.90
CA LEU A 302 14.93 1.11 -4.78
C LEU A 302 16.38 0.59 -4.87
N LEU A 303 16.86 0.34 -6.09
CA LEU A 303 18.20 -0.17 -6.38
C LEU A 303 19.17 0.94 -6.79
N ASP A 304 18.75 2.20 -6.71
CA ASP A 304 19.56 3.39 -7.01
C ASP A 304 20.20 3.32 -8.41
N VAL A 305 19.43 2.89 -9.42
CA VAL A 305 19.84 2.82 -10.82
C VAL A 305 18.85 3.55 -11.72
N THR A 306 19.31 3.93 -12.90
CA THR A 306 18.46 4.53 -13.94
C THR A 306 18.60 3.79 -15.25
N MET A 307 17.51 3.62 -15.98
CA MET A 307 17.52 3.07 -17.33
C MET A 307 16.38 3.63 -18.17
N GLU A 308 16.58 3.70 -19.48
CA GLU A 308 15.51 4.07 -20.43
C GLU A 308 14.37 3.04 -20.39
N THR A 309 13.15 3.52 -20.22
CA THR A 309 11.92 2.70 -20.24
C THR A 309 11.56 2.34 -21.67
N ARG A 310 11.33 1.05 -21.96
CA ARG A 310 11.00 0.53 -23.29
C ARG A 310 9.84 -0.45 -23.21
N TYR A 311 8.62 0.09 -23.22
CA TYR A 311 7.42 -0.75 -23.23
C TYR A 311 7.30 -1.53 -24.55
N GLY A 312 7.03 -2.83 -24.44
CA GLY A 312 7.04 -3.79 -25.54
C GLY A 312 8.33 -4.63 -25.64
N GLU A 313 9.35 -4.36 -24.82
CA GLU A 313 10.57 -5.19 -24.78
C GLU A 313 10.35 -6.54 -24.09
N GLY A 314 9.26 -6.68 -23.32
CA GLY A 314 8.96 -7.87 -22.54
C GLY A 314 9.75 -7.95 -21.23
N VAL A 315 9.21 -8.70 -20.27
CA VAL A 315 9.76 -8.72 -18.90
C VAL A 315 11.17 -9.29 -18.82
N GLU A 316 11.52 -10.34 -19.59
CA GLU A 316 12.87 -10.93 -19.55
C GLU A 316 13.93 -9.91 -20.02
N SER A 317 13.68 -9.22 -21.13
CA SER A 317 14.58 -8.18 -21.68
C SER A 317 14.74 -7.00 -20.73
N ALA A 318 13.65 -6.54 -20.10
CA ALA A 318 13.70 -5.48 -19.11
C ALA A 318 14.59 -5.86 -17.91
N PHE A 319 14.51 -7.13 -17.46
CA PHE A 319 15.39 -7.63 -16.38
C PHE A 319 16.83 -7.90 -16.85
N ASP A 320 17.08 -8.30 -18.10
CA ASP A 320 18.45 -8.37 -18.65
C ASP A 320 19.12 -7.00 -18.58
N ARG A 321 18.42 -5.95 -19.01
CA ARG A 321 18.93 -4.58 -18.94
C ARG A 321 19.13 -4.11 -17.51
N LEU A 322 18.19 -4.40 -16.61
CA LEU A 322 18.35 -4.10 -15.19
C LEU A 322 19.60 -4.78 -14.62
N SER A 323 19.82 -6.05 -14.94
CA SER A 323 21.03 -6.80 -14.53
C SER A 323 22.30 -6.10 -15.01
N ASN A 324 22.36 -5.72 -16.29
CA ASN A 324 23.51 -5.03 -16.87
C ASN A 324 23.80 -3.71 -16.15
N VAL A 325 22.79 -2.86 -15.94
CA VAL A 325 22.95 -1.58 -15.24
C VAL A 325 23.41 -1.78 -13.79
N LEU A 326 22.90 -2.81 -13.09
CA LEU A 326 23.36 -3.14 -11.75
C LEU A 326 24.83 -3.60 -11.73
N HIS A 327 25.22 -4.45 -12.69
CA HIS A 327 26.60 -4.93 -12.81
C HIS A 327 27.58 -3.82 -13.21
N GLU A 328 27.14 -2.84 -13.99
CA GLU A 328 27.92 -1.65 -14.32
C GLU A 328 28.06 -0.71 -13.12
N ARG A 329 26.94 -0.37 -12.46
CA ARG A 329 26.93 0.57 -11.32
C ARG A 329 27.70 0.04 -10.11
N TYR A 330 27.54 -1.25 -9.80
CA TYR A 330 28.08 -1.87 -8.60
C TYR A 330 29.25 -2.82 -8.88
N ALA A 331 29.98 -2.61 -9.98
CA ALA A 331 31.11 -3.44 -10.37
C ALA A 331 32.11 -3.63 -9.21
N GLY A 332 32.40 -4.89 -8.85
CA GLY A 332 33.30 -5.23 -7.74
C GLY A 332 32.74 -4.99 -6.33
N HIS A 333 31.49 -4.52 -6.20
CA HIS A 333 30.88 -4.28 -4.89
C HIS A 333 30.32 -5.59 -4.31
N PRO A 334 30.54 -5.87 -3.00
CA PRO A 334 29.95 -7.03 -2.31
C PRO A 334 28.42 -7.14 -2.38
N GLN A 335 27.71 -6.05 -2.73
CA GLN A 335 26.24 -6.04 -2.81
C GLN A 335 25.71 -6.84 -4.00
N LEU A 336 26.55 -7.12 -5.01
CA LEU A 336 26.21 -7.95 -6.16
C LEU A 336 26.43 -9.46 -5.93
N GLU A 337 26.91 -9.86 -4.75
CA GLU A 337 27.18 -11.27 -4.49
C GLU A 337 25.91 -12.12 -4.67
N GLY A 338 25.99 -13.10 -5.57
CA GLY A 338 24.86 -13.99 -5.90
C GLY A 338 23.75 -13.36 -6.74
N LEU A 339 23.93 -12.15 -7.28
CA LEU A 339 23.00 -11.56 -8.24
C LEU A 339 23.15 -12.22 -9.62
N PRO A 340 22.06 -12.68 -10.25
CA PRO A 340 22.12 -13.24 -11.59
C PRO A 340 22.43 -12.22 -12.68
N ARG A 341 23.11 -12.69 -13.74
CA ARG A 341 23.53 -11.88 -14.91
C ARG A 341 22.52 -11.84 -16.06
N ASN A 342 21.40 -12.55 -15.95
CA ASN A 342 20.35 -12.57 -16.97
C ASN A 342 18.97 -12.48 -16.30
N GLY A 343 18.02 -11.92 -17.05
CA GLY A 343 16.71 -11.55 -16.56
C GLY A 343 15.85 -12.75 -16.19
N ARG A 344 15.97 -13.86 -16.92
CA ARG A 344 15.29 -15.12 -16.58
C ARG A 344 15.69 -15.61 -15.19
N GLU A 345 16.98 -15.63 -14.87
CA GLU A 345 17.45 -16.01 -13.56
C GLU A 345 17.10 -14.99 -12.49
N MET A 346 17.14 -13.69 -12.77
CA MET A 346 16.65 -12.67 -11.83
C MET A 346 15.17 -12.89 -11.47
N LEU A 347 14.34 -13.17 -12.47
CA LEU A 347 12.92 -13.49 -12.29
C LEU A 347 12.71 -14.79 -11.49
N ARG A 348 13.51 -15.82 -11.74
CA ARG A 348 13.52 -17.04 -10.90
C ARG A 348 13.97 -16.75 -9.48
N HIS A 349 14.98 -15.90 -9.28
CA HIS A 349 15.49 -15.54 -7.95
C HIS A 349 14.44 -14.83 -7.11
N ILE A 350 13.74 -13.84 -7.69
CA ILE A 350 12.57 -13.22 -7.08
C ILE A 350 11.57 -14.31 -6.70
N SER A 351 11.27 -15.23 -7.62
CA SER A 351 10.27 -16.28 -7.42
C SER A 351 10.68 -17.39 -6.44
N TYR A 352 11.97 -17.67 -6.24
CA TYR A 352 12.48 -18.74 -5.37
C TYR A 352 12.77 -18.27 -3.95
N ARG A 353 13.40 -17.09 -3.79
CA ARG A 353 13.55 -16.47 -2.46
C ARG A 353 12.19 -16.20 -1.81
N ASN A 354 11.14 -16.08 -2.63
CA ASN A 354 9.72 -16.10 -2.27
C ASN A 354 9.32 -17.27 -1.37
N ALA A 355 9.76 -18.49 -1.74
CA ALA A 355 9.39 -19.70 -1.03
C ALA A 355 10.25 -19.87 0.23
N LYS A 356 11.56 -19.64 0.10
CA LYS A 356 12.51 -19.81 1.20
C LYS A 356 12.36 -18.72 2.28
N GLY A 357 12.18 -17.47 1.88
CA GLY A 357 11.94 -16.34 2.79
C GLY A 357 10.69 -16.54 3.63
N ARG A 358 9.58 -16.99 3.04
CA ARG A 358 8.36 -17.33 3.79
C ARG A 358 8.54 -18.52 4.73
N HIS A 359 9.27 -19.56 4.31
CA HIS A 359 9.54 -20.72 5.18
C HIS A 359 10.39 -20.34 6.40
N PHE A 360 11.46 -19.57 6.19
CA PHE A 360 12.33 -19.10 7.27
C PHE A 360 11.62 -18.08 8.17
N HIS A 361 10.76 -17.25 7.59
CA HIS A 361 9.95 -16.27 8.31
C HIS A 361 8.88 -16.92 9.19
N CYS A 362 8.27 -18.04 8.78
CA CYS A 362 7.41 -18.82 9.68
C CYS A 362 8.14 -19.21 10.99
N GLN A 363 9.45 -19.44 10.94
CA GLN A 363 10.28 -19.76 12.10
C GLN A 363 10.81 -18.52 12.84
N HIS A 364 11.09 -17.41 12.16
CA HIS A 364 11.59 -16.18 12.77
C HIS A 364 10.47 -15.38 13.44
N THR A 365 9.32 -15.24 12.79
CA THR A 365 8.16 -14.54 13.35
C THR A 365 7.65 -15.24 14.63
N GLN A 366 7.76 -16.56 14.74
CA GLN A 366 7.52 -17.29 16.00
C GLN A 366 8.39 -16.79 17.17
N ARG A 367 9.58 -16.27 16.88
CA ARG A 367 10.54 -15.82 17.89
C ARG A 367 10.34 -14.35 18.26
N THR A 368 9.89 -13.51 17.33
CA THR A 368 9.83 -12.04 17.49
C THR A 368 8.56 -11.54 18.18
N ILE A 369 7.38 -12.11 17.87
CA ILE A 369 6.08 -11.65 18.44
C ILE A 369 5.57 -12.54 19.58
N GLY A 370 6.39 -13.48 20.06
CA GLY A 370 5.96 -14.46 21.06
C GLY A 370 4.98 -15.50 20.48
N ARG A 371 4.93 -16.68 21.12
CA ARG A 371 4.23 -17.84 20.57
C ARG A 371 2.71 -17.63 20.49
N GLU A 372 2.10 -16.98 21.50
CA GLU A 372 0.66 -16.76 21.57
C GLU A 372 0.15 -15.73 20.55
N GLU A 373 0.88 -14.62 20.38
CA GLU A 373 0.52 -13.59 19.39
C GLU A 373 0.71 -14.10 17.95
N PHE A 374 1.77 -14.90 17.74
CA PHE A 374 1.96 -15.66 16.51
C PHE A 374 0.83 -16.66 16.24
N ASP A 375 0.45 -17.48 17.21
CA ASP A 375 -0.58 -18.50 17.05
C ASP A 375 -1.97 -17.89 16.80
N HIS A 376 -2.31 -16.77 17.48
CA HIS A 376 -3.54 -16.02 17.23
C HIS A 376 -3.56 -15.44 15.80
N LEU A 377 -2.46 -14.80 15.39
CA LEU A 377 -2.29 -14.23 14.06
C LEU A 377 -2.34 -15.29 12.95
N ILE A 378 -1.63 -16.40 13.11
CA ILE A 378 -1.64 -17.57 12.21
C ILE A 378 -3.06 -18.14 12.13
N SER A 379 -3.79 -18.33 13.23
CA SER A 379 -5.16 -18.85 13.17
C SER A 379 -6.11 -17.95 12.36
N SER A 380 -5.88 -16.63 12.37
CA SER A 380 -6.69 -15.65 11.63
C SER A 380 -6.27 -15.50 10.16
N ILE A 381 -5.01 -15.78 9.83
CA ILE A 381 -4.40 -15.54 8.52
C ILE A 381 -4.23 -16.83 7.69
N LEU A 382 -3.88 -17.97 8.30
CA LEU A 382 -3.59 -19.23 7.60
C LEU A 382 -4.73 -19.71 6.69
N PRO A 383 -6.01 -19.69 7.11
CA PRO A 383 -7.13 -20.08 6.25
C PRO A 383 -7.25 -19.22 4.98
N ARG A 384 -6.65 -18.02 4.97
CA ARG A 384 -6.65 -17.08 3.85
C ARG A 384 -5.34 -17.10 3.03
N ILE A 385 -4.25 -17.61 3.61
CA ILE A 385 -2.98 -17.89 2.89
C ILE A 385 -3.05 -19.22 2.13
N THR A 386 -3.79 -20.21 2.64
CA THR A 386 -3.86 -21.55 2.06
C THR A 386 -4.71 -21.67 0.79
N THR A 387 -5.38 -20.60 0.36
CA THR A 387 -5.94 -20.49 -0.99
C THR A 387 -4.85 -20.15 -2.02
N CYS A 388 -3.78 -20.95 -2.04
CA CYS A 388 -3.06 -21.20 -3.28
C CYS A 388 -4.05 -21.92 -4.20
N THR A 389 -4.75 -21.19 -5.05
CA THR A 389 -5.60 -21.82 -6.06
C THR A 389 -4.75 -22.77 -6.92
N PRO A 390 -5.35 -23.86 -7.45
CA PRO A 390 -4.65 -24.80 -8.32
C PRO A 390 -3.91 -24.11 -9.49
N GLU A 391 -4.36 -22.94 -9.96
CA GLU A 391 -3.67 -22.17 -10.99
C GLU A 391 -2.27 -21.67 -10.58
N VAL A 392 -2.06 -21.31 -9.30
CA VAL A 392 -0.76 -20.83 -8.81
C VAL A 392 0.24 -21.99 -8.72
N LYS A 393 -0.21 -23.19 -8.33
CA LYS A 393 0.63 -24.40 -8.37
C LYS A 393 1.04 -24.77 -9.80
N LYS A 394 0.14 -24.58 -10.77
CA LYS A 394 0.40 -24.84 -12.20
C LYS A 394 1.37 -23.83 -12.83
N LYS A 395 1.40 -22.57 -12.34
CA LYS A 395 2.38 -21.54 -12.76
C LYS A 395 3.76 -21.70 -12.11
N MET A 396 3.87 -22.46 -11.01
CA MET A 396 5.15 -22.76 -10.34
C MET A 396 5.90 -23.97 -10.93
N SER A 397 5.28 -24.71 -11.85
CA SER A 397 5.84 -25.92 -12.47
C SER A 397 6.37 -25.70 -13.90
N ILE A 398 6.72 -24.46 -14.28
CA ILE A 398 7.29 -24.11 -15.58
C ILE A 398 8.68 -23.49 -15.38
#